data_AF-A0A816CGS9-F1
#
_entry.id   AF-A0A816CGS9-F1
#
_cell.length_a   1.000
_cell.length_b   1.000
_cell.length_c   1.000
_cell.angle_alpha   90.00
_cell.angle_beta   90.00
_cell.angle_gamma   90.00
#
_symmetry.space_group_name_H-M   'P 1'
#
loop_
_entity.id
_entity.type
_entity.pdbx_description
1 polymer ?
#
loop_
_entity_poly.entity_id
_entity_poly.type
_entity_poly.pdbx_seq_one_letter_code
_entity_poly.pdbx_strand_id
1 'polypeptide(L)'
;MATNSDPRLLLPDYSILSDSKFTQMLLTSTSNTINQDALIELLSQREILIFIRQLTQLVNKLNYSQLQYEQWSYYYNLGMTESIWSGRVSKKMAEANSLCYTYGRSKKLIKQRREKYKVQCDKNQEAINEYIKQTPVIIDIQNITTMVNNLINKDQYELPLELERRKTMLRLDAEEHKLVEHFYQLKPRQTEISSAKIIWKAIHEQQNVIHEIAIFKKWLEVHTQASSFSLQHIQLPNIYHIFTSPCF
;
A
#
# COMPACT_ATOMS: atom_id res chain seq x y z
N MET A 1 12.55 -5.30 -6.49
CA MET A 1 12.10 -6.05 -5.29
C MET A 1 11.11 -5.19 -4.53
N ALA A 2 9.83 -5.57 -4.47
CA ALA A 2 8.84 -4.83 -3.68
C ALA A 2 9.14 -5.02 -2.19
N THR A 3 9.33 -3.93 -1.46
CA THR A 3 9.50 -3.98 0.00
C THR A 3 8.24 -4.58 0.61
N ASN A 4 8.40 -5.69 1.35
CA ASN A 4 7.35 -6.34 2.15
C ASN A 4 7.05 -5.52 3.43
N SER A 5 7.11 -4.18 3.34
CA SER A 5 6.84 -3.28 4.45
C SER A 5 5.48 -3.62 5.04
N ASP A 6 5.40 -3.75 6.36
CA ASP A 6 4.12 -3.96 7.02
C ASP A 6 3.23 -2.73 6.71
N PRO A 7 2.03 -2.88 6.10
CA PRO A 7 1.14 -1.76 5.82
C PRO A 7 0.77 -0.96 7.07
N ARG A 8 0.95 -1.53 8.27
CA ARG A 8 0.80 -0.83 9.55
C ARG A 8 1.77 0.33 9.74
N LEU A 9 2.91 0.33 9.05
CA LEU A 9 3.87 1.44 9.10
C LEU A 9 3.30 2.71 8.45
N LEU A 10 2.29 2.58 7.61
CA LEU A 10 1.56 3.69 7.00
C LEU A 10 0.38 4.16 7.84
N LEU A 11 0.14 3.55 9.02
CA LEU A 11 -0.96 3.92 9.89
C LEU A 11 -0.49 4.97 10.91
N PRO A 12 -0.96 6.23 10.83
CA PRO A 12 -0.67 7.22 11.85
C PRO A 12 -1.29 6.83 13.19
N ASP A 13 -0.58 7.10 14.28
CA ASP A 13 -1.12 7.00 15.63
C ASP A 13 -1.49 8.40 16.14
N TYR A 14 -2.78 8.70 16.17
CA TYR A 14 -3.26 10.02 16.61
C TYR A 14 -3.17 10.21 18.13
N SER A 15 -2.95 9.13 18.91
CA SER A 15 -2.90 9.21 20.37
C SER A 15 -1.61 9.85 20.91
N ILE A 16 -0.53 9.83 20.12
CA ILE A 16 0.79 10.37 20.50
C ILE A 16 1.02 11.81 20.00
N LEU A 17 0.09 12.37 19.24
CA LEU A 17 0.22 13.73 18.69
C LEU A 17 0.00 14.78 19.79
N SER A 18 0.72 15.89 19.69
CA SER A 18 0.44 17.07 20.52
C SER A 18 -0.92 17.65 20.18
N ASP A 19 -1.57 18.27 21.18
CA ASP A 19 -2.86 18.94 21.01
C ASP A 19 -2.81 19.98 19.88
N SER A 20 -1.75 20.79 19.84
CA SER A 20 -1.55 21.79 18.78
C SER A 20 -1.51 21.17 17.37
N LYS A 21 -0.76 20.08 17.20
CA LYS A 21 -0.59 19.42 15.91
C LYS A 21 -1.89 18.73 15.49
N PHE A 22 -2.55 18.05 16.41
CA PHE A 22 -3.82 17.39 16.13
C PHE A 22 -4.92 18.39 15.75
N THR A 23 -5.04 19.51 16.46
CA THR A 23 -5.97 20.60 16.12
C THR A 23 -5.68 21.18 14.74
N GLN A 24 -4.41 21.44 14.42
CA GLN A 24 -4.02 21.94 13.10
C GLN A 24 -4.40 20.94 11.99
N MET A 25 -4.17 19.65 12.21
CA MET A 25 -4.56 18.61 11.26
C MET A 25 -6.08 18.60 11.01
N LEU A 26 -6.88 18.66 12.08
CA LEU A 26 -8.34 18.77 11.98
C LEU A 26 -8.77 20.00 11.17
N LEU A 27 -8.26 21.19 11.51
CA LEU A 27 -8.61 22.45 10.82
C LEU A 27 -8.27 22.42 9.32
N THR A 28 -7.12 21.85 8.95
CA THR A 28 -6.72 21.73 7.53
C THR A 28 -7.51 20.68 6.73
N SER A 29 -8.30 19.85 7.40
CA SER A 29 -9.14 18.81 6.79
C SER A 29 -10.60 19.23 6.57
N THR A 30 -11.03 20.36 7.15
CA THR A 30 -12.42 20.84 7.17
C THR A 30 -12.69 22.08 6.31
N SER A 31 -11.91 22.28 5.24
CA SER A 31 -11.72 23.57 4.58
C SER A 31 -12.97 24.33 4.10
N ASN A 32 -14.19 23.76 4.06
CA ASN A 32 -15.36 24.41 3.43
C ASN A 32 -16.71 24.21 4.16
N THR A 33 -16.77 23.59 5.35
CA THR A 33 -18.07 23.11 5.90
C THR A 33 -18.52 23.71 7.23
N ILE A 34 -17.65 24.37 8.00
CA ILE A 34 -17.98 24.87 9.35
C ILE A 34 -17.41 26.28 9.52
N ASN A 35 -18.11 27.14 10.27
CA ASN A 35 -17.54 28.40 10.75
C ASN A 35 -16.23 28.11 11.53
N GLN A 36 -15.09 28.50 10.96
CA GLN A 36 -13.78 28.19 11.52
C GLN A 36 -13.61 28.72 12.95
N ASP A 37 -14.16 29.89 13.28
CA ASP A 37 -14.02 30.49 14.61
C ASP A 37 -14.75 29.64 15.68
N ALA A 38 -15.96 29.19 15.37
CA ALA A 38 -16.73 28.30 16.25
C ALA A 38 -16.06 26.93 16.42
N LEU A 39 -15.42 26.41 15.36
CA LEU A 39 -14.67 25.16 15.43
C LEU A 39 -13.39 25.33 16.27
N ILE A 40 -12.68 26.44 16.15
CA ILE A 40 -11.49 26.73 16.97
C ILE A 40 -11.89 26.82 18.45
N GLU A 41 -12.98 27.51 18.76
CA GLU A 41 -13.51 27.59 20.13
C GLU A 41 -13.89 26.21 20.67
N LEU A 42 -14.58 25.39 19.87
CA LEU A 42 -14.93 24.02 20.24
C LEU A 42 -13.69 23.16 20.52
N LEU A 43 -12.67 23.23 19.64
CA LEU A 43 -11.43 22.46 19.77
C LEU A 43 -10.50 22.96 20.89
N SER A 44 -10.74 24.18 21.40
CA SER A 44 -10.03 24.70 22.58
C SER A 44 -10.44 23.99 23.87
N GLN A 45 -11.61 23.34 23.88
CA GLN A 45 -12.10 22.55 25.01
C GLN A 45 -11.37 21.21 25.04
N ARG A 46 -10.55 21.01 26.08
CA ARG A 46 -9.69 19.82 26.23
C ARG A 46 -10.48 18.51 26.17
N GLU A 47 -11.65 18.44 26.82
CA GLU A 47 -12.49 17.25 26.84
C GLU A 47 -13.00 16.89 25.44
N ILE A 48 -13.41 17.90 24.67
CA ILE A 48 -13.85 17.71 23.28
C ILE A 48 -12.67 17.26 22.40
N LEU A 49 -11.50 17.86 22.57
CA LEU A 49 -10.33 17.47 21.80
C LEU A 49 -9.90 16.02 22.08
N ILE A 50 -9.95 15.59 23.35
CA ILE A 50 -9.70 14.20 23.75
C ILE A 50 -10.74 13.28 23.11
N PHE A 51 -12.02 13.66 23.17
CA PHE A 51 -13.10 12.90 22.56
C PHE A 51 -12.89 12.70 21.05
N ILE A 52 -12.66 13.79 20.32
CA ILE A 52 -12.42 13.75 18.87
C ILE A 52 -11.19 12.90 18.56
N ARG A 53 -10.10 13.03 19.33
CA ARG A 53 -8.88 12.23 19.12
C ARG A 53 -9.11 10.74 19.26
N GLN A 54 -9.85 10.34 20.30
CA GLN A 54 -10.15 8.93 20.52
C GLN A 54 -11.08 8.39 19.43
N LEU A 55 -12.09 9.17 19.02
CA LEU A 55 -12.94 8.83 17.88
C LEU A 55 -12.10 8.70 16.59
N THR A 56 -11.21 9.65 16.29
CA THR A 56 -10.29 9.56 15.15
C THR A 56 -9.48 8.28 15.19
N GLN A 57 -8.93 7.91 16.35
CA GLN A 57 -8.14 6.69 16.46
C GLN A 57 -8.97 5.42 16.25
N LEU A 58 -10.24 5.40 16.67
CA LEU A 58 -11.15 4.28 16.42
C LEU A 58 -11.51 4.17 14.93
N VAL A 59 -11.87 5.29 14.29
CA VAL A 59 -12.20 5.33 12.85
C VAL A 59 -10.97 4.96 12.01
N ASN A 60 -9.79 5.43 12.39
CA ASN A 60 -8.51 5.11 11.73
C ASN A 60 -8.24 3.59 11.73
N LYS A 61 -8.46 2.93 12.87
CA LYS A 61 -8.35 1.47 13.02
C LYS A 61 -9.42 0.72 12.22
N LEU A 62 -10.66 1.25 12.17
CA LEU A 62 -11.74 0.68 11.37
C LEU A 62 -11.37 0.72 9.88
N ASN A 63 -11.00 1.89 9.35
CA ASN A 63 -10.63 2.08 7.95
C ASN A 63 -9.48 1.13 7.54
N TYR A 64 -8.42 1.08 8.34
CA TYR A 64 -7.32 0.13 8.11
C TYR A 64 -7.80 -1.34 8.07
N SER A 65 -8.69 -1.72 8.99
CA SER A 65 -9.22 -3.09 9.05
C SER A 65 -10.10 -3.42 7.84
N GLN A 66 -10.91 -2.47 7.37
CA GLN A 66 -11.74 -2.59 6.17
C GLN A 66 -10.87 -2.76 4.92
N LEU A 67 -9.89 -1.90 4.73
CA LEU A 67 -8.93 -1.99 3.63
C LEU A 67 -8.18 -3.33 3.61
N GLN A 68 -7.77 -3.83 4.77
CA GLN A 68 -7.18 -5.16 4.89
C GLN A 68 -8.19 -6.26 4.54
N TYR A 69 -9.41 -6.20 5.07
CA TYR A 69 -10.46 -7.17 4.75
C TYR A 69 -10.75 -7.23 3.25
N GLU A 70 -10.81 -6.08 2.58
CA GLU A 70 -10.98 -5.97 1.13
C GLU A 70 -9.81 -6.58 0.38
N GLN A 71 -8.56 -6.30 0.78
CA GLN A 71 -7.37 -6.91 0.17
C GLN A 71 -7.42 -8.44 0.27
N TRP A 72 -7.68 -8.98 1.46
CA TRP A 72 -7.73 -10.43 1.65
C TRP A 72 -8.94 -11.08 0.98
N SER A 73 -10.06 -10.36 0.86
CA SER A 73 -11.22 -10.80 0.09
C SER A 73 -10.92 -10.82 -1.41
N TYR A 74 -10.20 -9.83 -1.92
CA TYR A 74 -9.72 -9.81 -3.30
C TYR A 74 -8.80 -10.99 -3.59
N TYR A 75 -7.80 -11.24 -2.73
CA TYR A 75 -6.93 -12.42 -2.86
C TYR A 75 -7.70 -13.73 -2.79
N TYR A 76 -8.75 -13.76 -1.98
CA TYR A 76 -9.61 -14.92 -1.91
C TYR A 76 -10.35 -15.18 -3.22
N ASN A 77 -10.94 -14.13 -3.78
CA ASN A 77 -11.68 -14.23 -5.04
C ASN A 77 -10.75 -14.57 -6.21
N LEU A 78 -9.59 -13.92 -6.29
CA LEU A 78 -8.56 -14.23 -7.29
C LEU A 78 -8.10 -15.68 -7.19
N GLY A 79 -7.90 -16.17 -5.96
CA GLY A 79 -7.66 -17.57 -5.67
C GLY A 79 -8.69 -18.51 -6.30
N MET A 80 -9.96 -18.18 -6.16
CA MET A 80 -11.08 -18.98 -6.67
C MET A 80 -11.21 -18.88 -8.20
N THR A 81 -11.03 -17.71 -8.80
CA THR A 81 -11.21 -17.50 -10.24
C THR A 81 -10.01 -18.02 -11.04
N GLU A 82 -8.80 -17.73 -10.59
CA GLU A 82 -7.56 -18.07 -11.30
C GLU A 82 -6.95 -19.39 -10.84
N SER A 83 -7.58 -20.10 -9.90
CA SER A 83 -7.06 -21.35 -9.32
C SER A 83 -5.61 -21.24 -8.81
N ILE A 84 -5.27 -20.11 -8.18
CA ILE A 84 -3.90 -19.79 -7.71
C ILE A 84 -3.65 -20.25 -6.26
N TRP A 85 -4.52 -21.11 -5.72
CA TRP A 85 -4.45 -21.54 -4.31
C TRP A 85 -3.27 -22.46 -3.97
N SER A 86 -2.74 -23.11 -4.99
CA SER A 86 -1.55 -23.94 -4.97
C SER A 86 -0.57 -23.31 -5.94
N GLY A 87 0.63 -22.97 -5.47
CA GLY A 87 1.71 -22.55 -6.38
C GLY A 87 1.84 -23.61 -7.47
N ARG A 88 1.49 -23.23 -8.70
CA ARG A 88 1.40 -24.12 -9.87
C ARG A 88 2.76 -24.67 -10.25
N VAL A 89 3.83 -23.95 -9.92
CA VAL A 89 5.21 -24.40 -10.13
C VAL A 89 5.91 -24.70 -8.80
N SER A 90 6.80 -25.69 -8.83
CA SER A 90 7.65 -26.00 -7.67
C SER A 90 8.66 -24.89 -7.39
N LYS A 91 9.16 -24.79 -6.15
CA LYS A 91 10.22 -23.83 -5.77
C LYS A 91 11.43 -23.88 -6.72
N LYS A 92 11.89 -25.09 -7.06
CA LYS A 92 12.99 -25.32 -8.00
C LYS A 92 12.69 -24.75 -9.40
N MET A 93 11.44 -24.90 -9.85
CA MET A 93 11.00 -24.38 -11.14
C MET A 93 10.87 -22.86 -11.12
N ALA A 94 10.42 -22.27 -10.01
CA ALA A 94 10.40 -20.83 -9.83
C ALA A 94 11.83 -20.25 -9.89
N GLU A 95 12.76 -20.83 -9.13
CA GLU A 95 14.18 -20.43 -9.14
C GLU A 95 14.80 -20.54 -10.54
N ALA A 96 14.53 -21.63 -11.26
CA ALA A 96 15.07 -21.87 -12.60
C ALA A 96 14.58 -20.89 -13.68
N ASN A 97 13.49 -20.16 -13.40
CA ASN A 97 12.87 -19.20 -14.31
C ASN A 97 12.79 -17.79 -13.70
N SER A 98 13.54 -17.53 -12.62
CA SER A 98 13.57 -16.25 -11.90
C SER A 98 12.19 -15.74 -11.47
N LEU A 99 11.25 -16.66 -11.21
CA LEU A 99 9.91 -16.33 -10.72
C LEU A 99 9.91 -16.17 -9.20
N CYS A 100 8.93 -15.43 -8.69
CA CYS A 100 8.62 -15.45 -7.26
C CYS A 100 8.24 -16.88 -6.82
N TYR A 101 9.04 -17.50 -5.95
CA TYR A 101 8.79 -18.86 -5.44
C TYR A 101 7.55 -18.96 -4.55
N THR A 102 7.12 -17.84 -3.97
CA THR A 102 5.88 -17.67 -3.21
C THR A 102 4.97 -16.68 -3.92
N TYR A 103 4.41 -17.08 -5.06
CA TYR A 103 3.30 -16.32 -5.60
C TYR A 103 2.00 -16.87 -5.00
N GLY A 104 1.19 -15.95 -4.46
CA GLY A 104 0.03 -16.32 -3.66
C GLY A 104 0.37 -16.83 -2.25
N ARG A 105 -0.67 -16.95 -1.45
CA ARG A 105 -0.63 -17.50 -0.09
C ARG A 105 -1.57 -18.69 -0.03
N SER A 106 -1.33 -19.62 0.90
CA SER A 106 -2.23 -20.78 1.03
C SER A 106 -3.66 -20.32 1.29
N LYS A 107 -4.63 -21.04 0.71
CA LYS A 107 -6.06 -20.78 0.91
C LYS A 107 -6.43 -20.68 2.40
N LYS A 108 -5.82 -21.55 3.22
CA LYS A 108 -5.98 -21.55 4.68
C LYS A 108 -5.55 -20.22 5.29
N LEU A 109 -4.35 -19.73 4.94
CA LEU A 109 -3.85 -18.45 5.46
C LEU A 109 -4.74 -17.28 5.03
N ILE A 110 -5.13 -17.22 3.76
CA ILE A 110 -5.98 -16.13 3.24
C ILE A 110 -7.34 -16.13 3.95
N LYS A 111 -7.98 -17.30 4.11
CA LYS A 111 -9.22 -17.42 4.88
C LYS A 111 -9.05 -16.95 6.33
N GLN A 112 -8.00 -17.39 7.02
CA GLN A 112 -7.71 -16.98 8.39
C GLN A 112 -7.52 -15.46 8.51
N ARG A 113 -6.76 -14.85 7.58
CA ARG A 113 -6.54 -13.39 7.58
C ARG A 113 -7.81 -12.62 7.30
N ARG A 114 -8.59 -13.06 6.30
CA ARG A 114 -9.90 -12.47 5.96
C ARG A 114 -10.84 -12.48 7.17
N GLU A 115 -10.99 -13.62 7.83
CA GLU A 115 -11.87 -13.74 9.00
C GLU A 115 -11.38 -12.87 10.17
N LYS A 116 -10.05 -12.85 10.42
CA LYS A 116 -9.46 -11.98 11.44
C LYS A 116 -9.84 -10.51 11.23
N TYR A 117 -9.71 -9.99 10.02
CA TYR A 117 -10.02 -8.59 9.74
C TYR A 117 -11.52 -8.31 9.73
N LYS A 118 -12.36 -9.27 9.33
CA LYS A 118 -13.82 -9.18 9.48
C LYS A 118 -14.20 -8.96 10.95
N VAL A 119 -13.73 -9.84 11.84
CA VAL A 119 -13.95 -9.72 13.30
C VAL A 119 -13.40 -8.39 13.84
N GLN A 120 -12.26 -7.91 13.32
CA GLN A 120 -11.70 -6.63 13.74
C GLN A 120 -12.58 -5.44 13.29
N CYS A 121 -13.16 -5.49 12.08
CA CYS A 121 -14.11 -4.49 11.60
C CYS A 121 -15.33 -4.44 12.52
N ASP A 122 -15.93 -5.59 12.81
CA ASP A 122 -17.12 -5.68 13.66
C ASP A 122 -16.85 -5.09 15.05
N LYS A 123 -15.72 -5.46 15.67
CA LYS A 123 -15.30 -4.92 16.97
C LYS A 123 -15.03 -3.42 16.95
N ASN A 124 -14.34 -2.92 15.93
CA ASN A 124 -14.03 -1.50 15.83
C ASN A 124 -15.31 -0.68 15.57
N GLN A 125 -16.24 -1.20 14.77
CA GLN A 125 -17.54 -0.56 14.52
C GLN A 125 -18.39 -0.50 15.78
N GLU A 126 -18.44 -1.59 16.55
CA GLU A 126 -19.13 -1.62 17.84
C GLU A 126 -18.52 -0.60 18.81
N ALA A 127 -17.19 -0.55 18.93
CA ALA A 127 -16.50 0.42 19.77
C ALA A 127 -16.80 1.88 19.36
N ILE A 128 -16.89 2.18 18.06
CA ILE A 128 -17.28 3.50 17.55
C ILE A 128 -18.72 3.82 17.97
N ASN A 129 -19.64 2.88 17.77
CA ASN A 129 -21.06 3.08 18.10
C ASN A 129 -21.25 3.31 19.61
N GLU A 130 -20.52 2.58 20.46
CA GLU A 130 -20.53 2.78 21.90
C GLU A 130 -19.91 4.13 22.30
N TYR A 131 -18.81 4.52 21.67
CA TYR A 131 -18.14 5.78 21.94
C TYR A 131 -19.00 6.98 21.56
N ILE A 132 -19.70 6.90 20.43
CA ILE A 132 -20.66 7.92 19.97
C ILE A 132 -21.83 8.07 20.95
N LYS A 133 -22.27 7.03 21.65
CA LYS A 133 -23.33 7.17 22.68
C LYS A 133 -22.89 8.01 23.88
N GLN A 134 -21.57 8.17 24.09
CA GLN A 134 -20.99 8.98 25.16
C GLN A 134 -20.74 10.44 24.71
N THR A 135 -21.22 10.82 23.51
CA THR A 135 -21.00 12.16 22.95
C THR A 135 -21.63 13.23 23.86
N PRO A 136 -20.86 14.27 24.25
CA PRO A 136 -21.42 15.44 24.90
C PRO A 136 -22.55 16.08 24.08
N VAL A 137 -23.66 16.47 24.72
CA VAL A 137 -24.86 17.03 24.07
C VAL A 137 -24.59 18.24 23.18
N ILE A 138 -23.48 18.94 23.43
CA ILE A 138 -23.08 20.19 22.76
C ILE A 138 -22.45 19.90 21.37
N ILE A 139 -22.12 18.65 21.06
CA ILE A 139 -21.38 18.27 19.84
C ILE A 139 -22.33 17.75 18.76
N ASP A 140 -22.26 18.34 17.56
CA ASP A 140 -22.83 17.75 16.35
C ASP A 140 -21.94 16.58 15.88
N ILE A 141 -22.37 15.37 16.20
CA ILE A 141 -21.61 14.15 15.89
C ILE A 141 -21.45 13.92 14.39
N GLN A 142 -22.39 14.37 13.56
CA GLN A 142 -22.33 14.18 12.12
C GLN A 142 -21.19 15.02 11.52
N ASN A 143 -21.07 16.26 12.00
CA ASN A 143 -19.97 17.15 11.60
C ASN A 143 -18.61 16.61 12.06
N ILE A 144 -18.51 16.16 13.31
CA ILE A 144 -17.27 15.56 13.81
C ILE A 144 -16.90 14.31 13.01
N THR A 145 -17.85 13.41 12.76
CA THR A 145 -17.59 12.19 11.98
C THR A 145 -17.11 12.51 10.58
N THR A 146 -17.69 13.53 9.93
CA THR A 146 -17.27 14.00 8.60
C THR A 146 -15.85 14.55 8.63
N MET A 147 -15.52 15.40 9.61
CA MET A 147 -14.17 15.94 9.80
C MET A 147 -13.14 14.83 10.02
N VAL A 148 -13.45 13.88 10.91
CA VAL A 148 -12.60 12.73 11.22
C VAL A 148 -12.34 11.89 9.97
N ASN A 149 -13.38 11.59 9.19
CA ASN A 149 -13.25 10.84 7.94
C ASN A 149 -12.38 11.59 6.91
N ASN A 150 -12.57 12.90 6.76
CA ASN A 150 -11.76 13.71 5.85
C ASN A 150 -10.28 13.71 6.24
N LEU A 151 -9.99 13.85 7.54
CA LEU A 151 -8.63 13.78 8.07
C LEU A 151 -7.99 12.42 7.76
N ILE A 152 -8.69 11.33 8.09
CA ILE A 152 -8.17 9.97 7.90
C ILE A 152 -7.96 9.67 6.42
N ASN A 153 -8.89 10.05 5.55
CA ASN A 153 -8.75 9.83 4.10
C ASN A 153 -7.54 10.56 3.52
N LYS A 154 -7.24 11.76 4.02
CA LYS A 154 -6.06 12.53 3.62
C LYS A 154 -4.77 11.87 4.12
N ASP A 155 -4.71 11.47 5.38
CA ASP A 155 -3.49 10.89 5.98
C ASP A 155 -3.23 9.45 5.51
N GLN A 156 -4.28 8.67 5.23
CA GLN A 156 -4.15 7.30 4.75
C GLN A 156 -4.07 7.19 3.22
N TYR A 157 -3.89 8.27 2.46
CA TYR A 157 -3.98 8.23 0.99
C TYR A 157 -3.03 7.20 0.33
N GLU A 158 -1.85 6.95 0.92
CA GLU A 158 -0.87 5.98 0.43
C GLU A 158 -1.33 4.53 0.63
N LEU A 159 -2.16 4.28 1.64
CA LEU A 159 -2.55 2.93 2.03
C LEU A 159 -3.42 2.25 0.96
N PRO A 160 -4.52 2.85 0.45
CA PRO A 160 -5.26 2.29 -0.69
C PRO A 160 -4.37 2.08 -1.93
N LEU A 161 -3.47 3.03 -2.23
CA LEU A 161 -2.57 2.92 -3.39
C LEU A 161 -1.61 1.74 -3.26
N GLU A 162 -1.01 1.54 -2.09
CA GLU A 162 -0.14 0.41 -1.81
C GLU A 162 -0.91 -0.92 -1.86
N LEU A 163 -2.16 -0.94 -1.39
CA LEU A 163 -3.02 -2.12 -1.47
C LEU A 163 -3.39 -2.47 -2.92
N GLU A 164 -3.75 -1.48 -3.74
CA GLU A 164 -3.99 -1.68 -5.18
C GLU A 164 -2.72 -2.15 -5.91
N ARG A 165 -1.56 -1.59 -5.57
CA ARG A 165 -0.27 -2.06 -6.09
C ARG A 165 -0.06 -3.55 -5.75
N ARG A 166 -0.32 -3.96 -4.52
CA ARG A 166 -0.21 -5.36 -4.08
C ARG A 166 -1.23 -6.29 -4.75
N LYS A 167 -2.42 -5.81 -5.09
CA LYS A 167 -3.41 -6.56 -5.89
C LYS A 167 -2.87 -6.81 -7.30
N THR A 168 -2.36 -5.76 -7.92
CA THR A 168 -1.79 -5.81 -9.28
C THR A 168 -0.59 -6.76 -9.36
N MET A 169 0.35 -6.65 -8.43
CA MET A 169 1.54 -7.52 -8.38
C MET A 169 1.15 -9.00 -8.26
N LEU A 170 0.19 -9.34 -7.39
CA LEU A 170 -0.25 -10.72 -7.26
C LEU A 170 -0.86 -11.27 -8.56
N ARG A 171 -1.61 -10.44 -9.30
CA ARG A 171 -2.20 -10.84 -10.58
C ARG A 171 -1.12 -11.13 -11.62
N LEU A 172 -0.11 -10.24 -11.73
CA LEU A 172 1.01 -10.45 -12.64
C LEU A 172 1.79 -11.71 -12.29
N ASP A 173 2.12 -11.91 -11.01
CA ASP A 173 2.80 -13.15 -10.58
C ASP A 173 1.97 -14.39 -10.96
N ALA A 174 0.65 -14.35 -10.76
CA ALA A 174 -0.24 -15.46 -11.14
C ALA A 174 -0.23 -15.75 -12.65
N GLU A 175 -0.25 -14.70 -13.47
CA GLU A 175 -0.19 -14.80 -14.94
C GLU A 175 1.16 -15.38 -15.39
N GLU A 176 2.29 -14.90 -14.86
CA GLU A 176 3.63 -15.41 -15.18
C GLU A 176 3.77 -16.91 -14.87
N HIS A 177 3.29 -17.32 -13.70
CA HIS A 177 3.34 -18.73 -13.30
C HIS A 177 2.49 -19.62 -14.21
N LYS A 178 1.32 -19.14 -14.64
CA LYS A 178 0.47 -19.86 -15.61
C LYS A 178 1.14 -19.98 -16.97
N LEU A 179 1.82 -18.93 -17.44
CA LEU A 179 2.56 -18.96 -18.71
C LEU A 179 3.74 -19.93 -18.66
N VAL A 180 4.51 -19.92 -17.57
CA VAL A 180 5.63 -20.85 -17.38
C VAL A 180 5.13 -22.28 -17.27
N GLU A 181 4.10 -22.54 -16.45
CA GLU A 181 3.47 -23.86 -16.38
C GLU A 181 3.05 -24.35 -17.78
N HIS A 182 2.34 -23.50 -18.55
CA HIS A 182 1.90 -23.84 -19.90
C HIS A 182 3.08 -24.10 -20.86
N PHE A 183 4.11 -23.26 -20.83
CA PHE A 183 5.31 -23.44 -21.64
C PHE A 183 5.94 -24.82 -21.43
N TYR A 184 6.10 -25.26 -20.18
CA TYR A 184 6.66 -26.59 -19.90
C TYR A 184 5.68 -27.75 -20.17
N GLN A 185 4.36 -27.52 -20.11
CA GLN A 185 3.36 -28.51 -20.54
C GLN A 185 3.46 -28.84 -22.04
N LEU A 186 3.94 -27.90 -22.87
CA LEU A 186 4.22 -28.12 -24.29
C LEU A 186 5.46 -29.01 -24.54
N LYS A 187 6.17 -29.43 -23.48
CA LYS A 187 7.40 -30.24 -23.54
C LYS A 187 8.46 -29.62 -24.48
N PRO A 188 8.89 -28.38 -24.21
CA PRO A 188 9.83 -27.68 -25.06
C PRO A 188 11.18 -28.41 -25.04
N ARG A 189 11.87 -28.37 -26.18
CA ARG A 189 13.23 -28.87 -26.31
C ARG A 189 14.19 -27.98 -25.51
N GLN A 190 15.34 -28.53 -25.14
CA GLN A 190 16.35 -27.78 -24.40
C GLN A 190 16.79 -26.49 -25.10
N THR A 191 16.86 -26.50 -26.44
CA THR A 191 17.18 -25.31 -27.25
C THR A 191 16.12 -24.23 -27.13
N GLU A 192 14.83 -24.59 -27.09
CA GLU A 192 13.71 -23.67 -26.95
C GLU A 192 13.66 -23.07 -25.54
N ILE A 193 13.97 -23.87 -24.52
CA ILE A 193 14.14 -23.39 -23.14
C ILE A 193 15.27 -22.36 -23.06
N SER A 194 16.43 -22.65 -23.67
CA SER A 194 17.57 -21.73 -23.67
C SER A 194 17.25 -20.41 -24.39
N SER A 195 16.61 -20.47 -25.56
CA SER A 195 16.19 -19.28 -26.30
C SER A 195 15.19 -18.44 -25.52
N ALA A 196 14.17 -19.08 -24.90
CA ALA A 196 13.18 -18.39 -24.09
C ALA A 196 13.83 -17.66 -22.90
N LYS A 197 14.81 -18.28 -22.23
CA LYS A 197 15.55 -17.66 -21.12
C LYS A 197 16.34 -16.42 -21.55
N ILE A 198 16.98 -16.46 -22.72
CA ILE A 198 17.72 -15.32 -23.27
C ILE A 198 16.77 -14.15 -23.54
N ILE A 199 15.63 -14.43 -24.19
CA ILE A 199 14.60 -13.42 -24.48
C ILE A 199 14.05 -12.81 -23.19
N TRP A 200 13.72 -13.65 -22.19
CA TRP A 200 13.19 -13.19 -20.91
C TRP A 200 14.16 -12.31 -20.14
N LYS A 201 15.45 -12.68 -20.13
CA LYS A 201 16.51 -11.88 -19.53
C LYS A 201 16.62 -10.51 -20.21
N ALA A 202 16.62 -10.47 -21.54
CA ALA A 202 16.68 -9.22 -22.30
C ALA A 202 15.47 -8.31 -22.02
N ILE A 203 14.26 -8.87 -21.93
CA ILE A 203 13.04 -8.11 -21.58
C ILE A 203 13.16 -7.55 -20.15
N HIS A 204 13.60 -8.37 -19.19
CA HIS A 204 13.76 -7.92 -17.80
C HIS A 204 14.82 -6.82 -17.67
N GLU A 205 15.94 -6.94 -18.37
CA GLU A 205 16.99 -5.91 -18.41
C GLU A 205 16.46 -4.60 -19.01
N GLN A 206 15.71 -4.68 -20.11
CA GLN A 206 15.06 -3.51 -20.73
C GLN A 206 14.07 -2.83 -19.77
N GLN A 207 13.24 -3.60 -19.06
CA GLN A 207 12.28 -3.07 -18.09
C GLN A 207 12.97 -2.39 -16.90
N ASN A 208 14.05 -2.99 -16.38
CA ASN A 208 14.86 -2.38 -15.31
C ASN A 208 15.42 -1.03 -15.77
N VAL A 209 15.97 -0.96 -16.98
CA VAL A 209 16.51 0.30 -17.54
C VAL A 209 15.41 1.36 -17.66
N ILE A 210 14.21 1.01 -18.15
CA ILE A 210 13.07 1.93 -18.22
C ILE A 210 12.67 2.44 -16.83
N HIS A 211 12.67 1.56 -15.83
CA HIS A 211 12.33 1.91 -14.46
C HIS A 211 13.35 2.86 -13.83
N GLU A 212 14.65 2.58 -13.97
CA GLU A 212 15.73 3.46 -13.50
C GLU A 212 15.67 4.84 -14.16
N ILE A 213 15.38 4.90 -15.46
CA ILE A 213 15.15 6.17 -16.18
C ILE A 213 13.95 6.92 -15.58
N ALA A 214 12.86 6.23 -15.26
CA ALA A 214 11.68 6.85 -14.65
C ALA A 214 11.96 7.39 -13.23
N ILE A 215 12.71 6.64 -12.41
CA ILE A 215 13.18 7.12 -11.10
C ILE A 215 14.04 8.37 -11.27
N PHE A 216 14.99 8.34 -12.19
CA PHE A 216 15.86 9.47 -12.46
C PHE A 216 15.09 10.72 -12.92
N LYS A 217 14.10 10.55 -13.81
CA LYS A 217 13.19 11.64 -14.22
C LYS A 217 12.43 12.23 -13.05
N LYS A 218 11.83 11.38 -12.20
CA LYS A 218 11.12 11.84 -11.00
C LYS A 218 12.05 12.54 -10.02
N TRP A 219 13.27 12.04 -9.86
CA TRP A 219 14.30 12.69 -9.06
C TRP A 219 14.64 14.08 -9.61
N LEU A 220 14.82 14.22 -10.93
CA LEU A 220 15.03 15.52 -11.59
C LEU A 220 13.86 16.47 -11.34
N GLU A 221 12.62 16.03 -11.46
CA GLU A 221 11.42 16.86 -11.22
C GLU A 221 11.34 17.39 -9.78
N VAL A 222 11.74 16.57 -8.80
CA VAL A 222 11.76 16.97 -7.38
C VAL A 222 12.93 17.90 -7.07
N HIS A 223 14.11 17.69 -7.69
CA HIS A 223 15.34 18.42 -7.36
C HIS A 223 15.60 19.66 -8.24
N THR A 224 14.91 19.81 -9.38
CA THR A 224 14.92 21.06 -10.16
C THR A 224 14.08 22.17 -9.52
N GLN A 225 13.23 21.85 -8.54
CA GLN A 225 12.53 22.86 -7.72
C GLN A 225 13.38 23.41 -6.55
N ALA A 226 14.53 22.79 -6.25
CA ALA A 226 15.50 23.34 -5.31
C ALA A 226 16.47 24.26 -6.08
N SER A 227 16.24 25.57 -5.98
CA SER A 227 17.05 26.63 -6.58
C SER A 227 18.43 26.75 -5.92
N SER A 228 19.29 25.77 -6.14
CA SER A 228 20.76 25.82 -6.09
C SER A 228 21.31 24.40 -6.08
N PHE A 229 21.59 23.83 -7.25
CA PHE A 229 22.39 22.60 -7.30
C PHE A 229 23.60 22.79 -8.21
N SER A 230 24.78 22.81 -7.57
CA SER A 230 26.07 22.64 -8.22
C SER A 230 26.30 21.15 -8.44
N LEU A 231 26.56 20.75 -9.69
CA LEU A 231 26.84 19.36 -10.10
C LEU A 231 28.17 18.79 -9.56
N GLN A 232 28.86 19.49 -8.65
CA GLN A 232 30.20 19.12 -8.18
C GLN A 232 30.22 18.06 -7.06
N HIS A 233 29.06 17.66 -6.52
CA HIS A 233 29.00 16.68 -5.41
C HIS A 233 28.26 15.39 -5.71
N ILE A 234 27.78 15.20 -6.93
CA ILE A 234 27.33 13.87 -7.37
C ILE A 234 28.55 13.16 -7.94
N GLN A 235 29.22 12.36 -7.10
CA GLN A 235 30.03 11.29 -7.66
C GLN A 235 29.05 10.38 -8.42
N LEU A 236 29.13 10.45 -9.75
CA LEU A 236 28.46 9.62 -10.75
C LEU A 236 29.38 8.48 -11.26
N PRO A 237 30.04 7.59 -10.45
CA PRO A 237 30.86 6.55 -11.07
C PRO A 237 30.06 5.43 -11.74
N ASN A 238 28.75 5.29 -11.52
CA ASN A 238 28.06 4.05 -11.89
C ASN A 238 27.06 4.13 -13.05
N ILE A 239 26.86 5.29 -13.70
CA ILE A 239 26.00 5.35 -14.90
C ILE A 239 26.82 5.07 -16.18
N TYR A 240 28.09 5.47 -16.25
CA TYR A 240 28.91 5.24 -17.45
C TYR A 240 29.47 3.81 -17.58
N HIS A 241 29.66 3.08 -16.47
CA HIS A 241 30.12 1.69 -16.49
C HIS A 241 29.06 0.68 -16.96
N ILE A 242 27.76 1.05 -16.92
CA ILE A 242 26.68 0.19 -17.42
C ILE A 242 26.64 0.18 -18.97
N PHE A 243 27.11 1.25 -19.63
CA PHE A 243 27.00 1.39 -21.09
C PHE A 243 28.23 0.95 -21.89
N THR A 244 29.35 0.58 -21.23
CA THR A 244 30.63 0.33 -21.95
C THR A 244 31.36 -0.96 -21.59
N SER A 245 30.81 -1.85 -20.76
CA SER A 245 31.45 -3.15 -20.48
C SER A 245 30.82 -4.27 -21.32
N PRO A 246 31.53 -4.82 -22.32
CA PRO A 246 31.16 -6.09 -22.93
C PRO A 246 31.55 -7.20 -21.94
N CYS A 247 30.56 -7.76 -21.24
CA CYS A 247 30.79 -8.95 -20.42
C CYS A 247 30.68 -10.19 -21.30
N PHE A 248 31.83 -10.86 -21.45
CA PHE A 248 32.00 -12.23 -21.93
C PHE A 248 31.23 -13.25 -21.07
#